data_AF-A0A662WUE2-F1
#
_entry.id   AF-A0A662WUE2-F1
#
_cell.length_a   1.000
_cell.length_b   1.000
_cell.length_c   1.000
_cell.angle_alpha   90.00
_cell.angle_beta   90.00
_cell.angle_gamma   90.00
#
_symmetry.space_group_name_H-M   'P 1'
#
loop_
_entity.id
_entity.type
_entity.pdbx_description
1 polymer ?
#
loop_
_entity_poly.entity_id
_entity_poly.type
_entity_poly.pdbx_seq_one_letter_code
_entity_poly.pdbx_strand_id
1 'polypeptide(L)'
;MDSVVTVNGMDLSALDEREYESLVLGNALQVLLISDPTTEKSSAAMDVHVGHQSDPEELPGLAHFLEHMLFLGTTKYPDENSYKQFLSAHSGRSNASTSQMHTNFYFDVLSDHLHDALDRFAQFFIAP
;
A
#
# COMPACT_ATOMS: atom_id res chain seq x y z
N MET A 1 7.19 35.28 0.18
CA MET A 1 7.85 33.96 0.22
C MET A 1 6.92 33.02 -0.50
N ASP A 2 7.42 32.30 -1.50
CA ASP A 2 6.60 31.35 -2.24
C ASP A 2 6.26 30.18 -1.31
N SER A 3 4.97 29.89 -1.18
CA SER A 3 4.46 28.82 -0.31
C SER A 3 4.69 27.42 -0.88
N VAL A 4 5.18 27.34 -2.12
CA VAL A 4 5.37 26.11 -2.89
C VAL A 4 6.78 26.10 -3.47
N VAL A 5 7.43 24.94 -3.42
CA VAL A 5 8.75 24.67 -4.01
C VAL A 5 8.63 23.44 -4.92
N THR A 6 9.16 23.51 -6.12
CA THR A 6 9.20 22.36 -7.04
C THR A 6 10.49 21.57 -6.83
N VAL A 7 10.36 20.30 -6.43
CA VAL A 7 11.48 19.37 -6.22
C VAL A 7 11.25 18.13 -7.08
N ASN A 8 12.20 17.78 -7.95
CA ASN A 8 12.12 16.62 -8.85
C ASN A 8 10.80 16.56 -9.66
N GLY A 9 10.26 17.73 -10.06
CA GLY A 9 9.01 17.83 -10.81
C GLY A 9 7.73 17.69 -9.98
N MET A 10 7.83 17.68 -8.64
CA MET A 10 6.70 17.69 -7.71
C MET A 10 6.59 19.05 -7.01
N ASP A 11 5.38 19.59 -6.94
CA ASP A 11 5.10 20.81 -6.21
C ASP A 11 4.82 20.48 -4.73
N LEU A 12 5.71 20.94 -3.85
CA LEU A 12 5.69 20.67 -2.42
C LEU A 12 5.46 21.96 -1.63
N SER A 13 4.87 21.85 -0.44
CA SER A 13 4.82 22.98 0.50
C SER A 13 6.23 23.36 0.93
N ALA A 14 6.53 24.66 0.99
CA ALA A 14 7.81 25.16 1.50
C ALA A 14 8.07 24.84 2.99
N LEU A 15 7.03 24.38 3.71
CA LEU A 15 7.09 23.96 5.12
C LEU A 15 7.15 22.42 5.28
N ASP A 16 7.14 21.67 4.18
CA ASP A 16 7.26 20.21 4.24
C ASP A 16 8.73 19.81 4.32
N GLU A 17 9.11 19.17 5.42
CA GLU A 17 10.50 18.75 5.69
C GLU A 17 10.82 17.35 5.15
N ARG A 18 9.84 16.65 4.56
CA ARG A 18 10.01 15.30 4.02
C ARG A 18 10.68 15.33 2.65
N GLU A 19 11.44 14.28 2.35
CA GLU A 19 12.04 14.10 1.03
C GLU A 19 11.17 13.17 0.17
N TYR A 20 11.09 13.48 -1.12
CA TYR A 20 10.23 12.78 -2.06
C TYR A 20 11.00 12.35 -3.31
N GLU A 21 10.74 11.12 -3.76
CA GLU A 21 11.25 10.60 -5.02
C GLU A 21 10.14 9.85 -5.76
N SER A 22 9.96 10.15 -7.05
CA SER A 22 9.03 9.41 -7.91
C SER A 22 9.83 8.63 -8.96
N LEU A 23 9.41 7.40 -9.21
CA LEU A 23 10.06 6.53 -10.20
C LEU A 23 9.08 5.54 -10.81
N VAL A 24 9.45 5.00 -11.97
CA VAL A 24 8.71 3.95 -12.67
C VAL A 24 9.61 2.72 -12.77
N LEU A 25 9.17 1.60 -12.22
CA LEU A 25 9.91 0.34 -12.26
C LEU A 25 9.89 -0.28 -13.67
N GLY A 26 10.77 -1.25 -13.91
CA GLY A 26 10.85 -1.95 -15.21
C GLY A 26 9.58 -2.72 -15.60
N ASN A 27 8.69 -3.00 -14.63
CA ASN A 27 7.36 -3.59 -14.86
C ASN A 27 6.23 -2.53 -14.96
N ALA A 28 6.58 -1.26 -15.18
CA ALA A 28 5.69 -0.11 -15.28
C ALA A 28 4.93 0.29 -14.00
N LEU A 29 5.25 -0.29 -12.84
CA LEU A 29 4.70 0.18 -11.57
C LEU A 29 5.21 1.59 -11.26
N GLN A 30 4.28 2.50 -11.02
CA GLN A 30 4.58 3.87 -10.58
C GLN A 30 4.73 3.89 -9.06
N VAL A 31 5.81 4.50 -8.58
CA VAL A 31 6.16 4.51 -7.15
C VAL A 31 6.45 5.94 -6.72
N LEU A 32 5.90 6.30 -5.56
CA LEU A 32 6.27 7.50 -4.81
C LEU A 32 6.91 7.05 -3.49
N LEU A 33 8.16 7.44 -3.28
CA LEU A 33 8.89 7.26 -2.03
C LEU A 33 8.84 8.55 -1.22
N ILE A 34 8.63 8.40 0.09
CA ILE A 34 8.61 9.52 1.04
C ILE A 34 9.55 9.14 2.18
N SER A 35 10.61 9.93 2.37
CA SER A 35 11.55 9.79 3.48
C SER A 35 11.21 10.81 4.55
N ASP A 36 10.88 10.32 5.74
CA ASP A 36 10.70 11.11 6.95
C ASP A 36 11.52 10.47 8.08
N PRO A 37 12.74 10.97 8.34
CA PRO A 37 13.59 10.43 9.41
C PRO A 37 13.00 10.59 10.82
N THR A 38 11.97 11.42 10.99
CA THR A 38 11.33 11.68 12.29
C THR A 38 10.10 10.80 12.55
N THR A 39 9.66 10.02 11.56
CA THR A 39 8.45 9.22 11.70
C THR A 39 8.62 8.01 12.63
N GLU A 40 7.74 7.90 13.62
CA GLU A 40 7.66 6.71 14.48
C GLU A 40 7.07 5.50 13.76
N LYS A 41 6.20 5.76 12.77
CA LYS A 41 5.53 4.74 11.98
C LYS A 41 5.80 4.93 10.49
N SER A 42 6.21 3.85 9.86
CA SER A 42 6.28 3.76 8.41
C SER A 42 4.96 3.21 7.85
N SER A 43 4.73 3.45 6.57
CA SER A 43 3.51 3.05 5.88
C SER A 43 3.82 2.72 4.42
N ALA A 44 2.99 1.87 3.83
CA ALA A 44 2.92 1.69 2.39
C ALA A 44 1.46 1.51 1.96
N ALA A 45 1.21 1.83 0.69
CA ALA A 45 -0.06 1.60 0.03
C ALA A 45 0.16 1.10 -1.40
N MET A 46 -0.77 0.30 -1.90
CA MET A 46 -0.83 -0.14 -3.29
C MET A 46 -2.24 0.11 -3.81
N ASP A 47 -2.29 0.76 -4.97
CA ASP A 47 -3.54 0.98 -5.70
C ASP A 47 -3.53 0.14 -6.97
N VAL A 48 -4.57 -0.66 -7.15
CA VAL A 48 -4.83 -1.39 -8.38
C VAL A 48 -5.95 -0.66 -9.10
N HIS A 49 -5.69 -0.19 -10.33
CA HIS A 49 -6.66 0.53 -11.17
C HIS A 49 -7.69 -0.43 -11.80
N VAL A 50 -8.31 -1.27 -10.97
CA VAL A 50 -9.44 -2.13 -11.26
C VAL A 50 -10.36 -2.09 -10.03
N GLY A 51 -11.67 -2.01 -10.21
CA GLY A 51 -12.65 -2.00 -9.13
C GLY A 51 -13.93 -2.76 -9.51
N HIS A 52 -15.01 -2.56 -8.77
CA HIS A 52 -16.25 -3.34 -8.95
C HIS A 52 -16.96 -3.11 -10.29
N GLN A 53 -16.59 -2.08 -11.08
CA GLN A 53 -17.08 -1.96 -12.46
C GLN A 53 -16.53 -3.05 -13.39
N SER A 54 -15.47 -3.76 -12.97
CA SER A 54 -14.90 -4.89 -13.68
C SER A 54 -15.41 -6.24 -13.16
N ASP A 55 -16.39 -6.25 -12.25
CA ASP A 55 -17.00 -7.49 -11.79
C ASP A 55 -17.67 -8.21 -12.98
N PRO A 56 -17.51 -9.54 -13.12
CA PRO A 56 -18.28 -10.32 -14.07
C PRO A 56 -19.79 -10.18 -13.79
N GLU A 57 -20.61 -10.18 -14.83
CA GLU A 57 -22.07 -10.06 -14.68
C GLU A 57 -22.64 -11.20 -13.82
N GLU A 58 -22.03 -12.39 -13.89
CA GLU A 58 -22.43 -13.56 -13.10
C GLU A 58 -21.94 -13.53 -11.65
N LEU A 59 -20.98 -12.66 -11.31
CA LEU A 59 -20.38 -12.56 -9.96
C LEU A 59 -20.26 -11.11 -9.47
N PRO A 60 -21.37 -10.40 -9.22
CA PRO A 60 -21.34 -9.08 -8.60
C PRO A 60 -20.66 -9.11 -7.23
N GLY A 61 -19.76 -8.16 -7.00
CA GLY A 61 -18.98 -8.05 -5.77
C GLY A 61 -17.65 -8.82 -5.78
N LEU A 62 -17.24 -9.42 -6.90
CA LEU A 62 -16.03 -10.23 -6.97
C LEU A 62 -14.76 -9.43 -6.65
N ALA A 63 -14.61 -8.19 -7.13
CA ALA A 63 -13.46 -7.35 -6.83
C ALA A 63 -13.36 -7.04 -5.32
N HIS A 64 -14.50 -6.71 -4.70
CA HIS A 64 -14.54 -6.49 -3.25
C HIS A 64 -14.31 -7.78 -2.47
N PHE A 65 -14.85 -8.92 -2.94
CA PHE A 65 -14.58 -10.19 -2.30
C PHE A 65 -13.09 -10.57 -2.38
N LEU A 66 -12.46 -10.39 -3.55
CA LEU A 66 -11.03 -10.62 -3.73
C LEU A 66 -10.19 -9.75 -2.79
N GLU A 67 -10.55 -8.47 -2.62
CA GLU A 67 -9.90 -7.57 -1.64
C GLU A 67 -9.82 -8.21 -0.25
N HIS A 68 -10.93 -8.78 0.27
CA HIS A 68 -10.92 -9.46 1.57
C HIS A 68 -10.03 -10.71 1.57
N MET A 69 -10.08 -11.49 0.48
CA MET A 69 -9.34 -12.75 0.39
C MET A 69 -7.82 -12.56 0.42
N LEU A 70 -7.29 -11.44 -0.10
CA LEU A 70 -5.84 -11.19 -0.09
C LEU A 70 -5.25 -11.08 1.33
N PHE A 71 -6.07 -10.82 2.35
CA PHE A 71 -5.62 -10.78 3.75
C PHE A 71 -5.49 -12.15 4.41
N LEU A 72 -5.90 -13.24 3.74
CA LEU A 72 -6.13 -14.56 4.34
C LEU A 72 -5.02 -15.59 4.03
N GLY A 73 -3.82 -15.11 3.73
CA GLY A 73 -2.65 -15.95 3.49
C GLY A 73 -2.12 -15.80 2.06
N THR A 74 -0.85 -16.18 1.89
CA THR A 74 -0.14 -16.17 0.60
C THR A 74 0.82 -17.37 0.56
N THR A 75 1.36 -17.71 -0.60
CA THR A 75 2.30 -18.84 -0.71
C THR A 75 3.52 -18.73 0.22
N LYS A 76 4.08 -17.52 0.38
CA LYS A 76 5.23 -17.28 1.27
C LYS A 76 4.84 -17.15 2.75
N TYR A 77 3.62 -16.70 3.02
CA TYR A 77 3.05 -16.58 4.37
C TYR A 77 1.67 -17.25 4.43
N PRO A 78 1.62 -18.59 4.52
CA PRO A 78 0.38 -19.35 4.32
C PRO A 78 -0.57 -19.35 5.52
N ASP A 79 -0.11 -18.89 6.69
CA ASP A 79 -0.99 -18.72 7.84
C ASP A 79 -1.96 -17.55 7.60
N GLU A 80 -3.26 -17.84 7.70
CA GLU A 80 -4.36 -16.92 7.40
C GLU A 80 -4.25 -15.58 8.14
N ASN A 81 -3.67 -15.60 9.35
CA ASN A 81 -3.57 -14.42 10.20
C ASN A 81 -2.15 -13.83 10.23
N SER A 82 -1.20 -14.38 9.45
CA SER A 82 0.22 -13.99 9.50
C SER A 82 0.41 -12.48 9.37
N TYR A 83 -0.27 -11.86 8.40
CA TYR A 83 -0.16 -10.43 8.14
C TYR A 83 -0.77 -9.58 9.27
N LYS A 84 -2.01 -9.89 9.67
CA LYS A 84 -2.72 -9.17 10.76
C LYS A 84 -1.99 -9.31 12.10
N GLN A 85 -1.51 -10.50 12.43
CA GLN A 85 -0.75 -10.75 13.65
C GLN A 85 0.59 -10.01 13.63
N PHE A 86 1.30 -10.02 12.50
CA PHE A 86 2.55 -9.29 12.37
C PHE A 86 2.35 -7.79 12.61
N LEU A 87 1.36 -7.17 11.96
CA LEU A 87 1.08 -5.75 12.17
C LEU A 87 0.68 -5.47 13.62
N SER A 88 -0.25 -6.24 14.18
CA SER A 88 -0.69 -6.07 15.58
C SER A 88 0.46 -6.16 16.58
N ALA A 89 1.37 -7.12 16.40
CA ALA A 89 2.55 -7.30 17.26
C ALA A 89 3.54 -6.11 17.19
N HIS A 90 3.56 -5.38 16.07
CA HIS A 90 4.47 -4.25 15.84
C HIS A 90 3.71 -2.92 15.76
N SER A 91 2.61 -2.81 16.53
CA SER A 91 1.78 -1.61 16.67
C SER A 91 1.27 -1.04 15.34
N GLY A 92 1.16 -1.86 14.31
CA GLY A 92 0.64 -1.54 12.99
C GLY A 92 -0.84 -1.90 12.83
N ARG A 93 -1.41 -1.43 11.72
CA ARG A 93 -2.77 -1.74 11.27
C ARG A 93 -2.84 -1.68 9.76
N SER A 94 -3.81 -2.35 9.18
CA SER A 94 -4.06 -2.35 7.74
C SER A 94 -5.54 -2.21 7.45
N ASN A 95 -5.87 -1.72 6.26
CA ASN A 95 -7.20 -1.78 5.70
C ASN A 95 -7.14 -1.77 4.16
N ALA A 96 -8.30 -1.92 3.53
CA ALA A 96 -8.45 -1.79 2.09
C ALA A 96 -9.83 -1.22 1.73
N SER A 97 -10.00 -0.86 0.46
CA SER A 97 -11.28 -0.43 -0.09
C SER A 97 -11.39 -0.70 -1.58
N THR A 98 -12.55 -1.19 -2.01
CA THR A 98 -12.91 -1.36 -3.42
C THR A 98 -13.93 -0.31 -3.85
N SER A 99 -13.53 0.50 -4.82
CA SER A 99 -14.35 1.52 -5.48
C SER A 99 -14.76 1.07 -6.89
N GLN A 100 -15.35 1.97 -7.68
CA GLN A 100 -15.79 1.67 -9.04
C GLN A 100 -14.62 1.21 -9.93
N MET A 101 -13.49 1.92 -9.90
CA MET A 101 -12.35 1.68 -10.80
C MET A 101 -11.04 1.35 -10.07
N HIS A 102 -11.03 1.34 -8.74
CA HIS A 102 -9.82 1.12 -7.96
C HIS A 102 -10.07 0.19 -6.77
N THR A 103 -9.09 -0.65 -6.46
CA THR A 103 -8.97 -1.34 -5.18
C THR A 103 -7.66 -0.92 -4.53
N ASN A 104 -7.77 -0.32 -3.35
CA ASN A 104 -6.66 0.27 -2.61
C ASN A 104 -6.38 -0.53 -1.34
N PHE A 105 -5.11 -0.84 -1.08
CA PHE A 105 -4.65 -1.53 0.13
C PHE A 105 -3.58 -0.70 0.81
N TYR A 106 -3.59 -0.64 2.14
CA TYR A 106 -2.62 0.15 2.88
C TYR A 106 -2.39 -0.36 4.30
N PHE A 107 -1.23 -0.03 4.86
CA PHE A 107 -0.90 -0.31 6.26
C PHE A 107 0.01 0.75 6.87
N ASP A 108 0.03 0.82 8.20
CA ASP A 108 1.08 1.44 9.00
C ASP A 108 1.71 0.41 9.95
N VAL A 109 2.97 0.63 10.33
CA VAL A 109 3.74 -0.21 11.27
C VAL A 109 4.85 0.62 11.91
N LEU A 110 5.37 0.22 13.07
CA LEU A 110 6.60 0.81 13.62
C LEU A 110 7.74 0.78 12.59
N SER A 111 8.48 1.89 12.46
CA SER A 111 9.43 2.10 11.36
C SER A 111 10.49 1.00 11.23
N ASP A 112 10.96 0.44 12.34
CA ASP A 112 11.95 -0.66 12.39
C ASP A 112 11.45 -1.96 11.72
N HIS A 113 10.14 -2.09 11.47
CA HIS A 113 9.49 -3.28 10.92
C HIS A 113 8.90 -3.05 9.52
N LEU A 114 9.22 -1.92 8.87
CA LEU A 114 8.70 -1.60 7.53
C LEU A 114 9.03 -2.70 6.52
N HIS A 115 10.28 -3.16 6.47
CA HIS A 115 10.72 -4.15 5.49
C HIS A 115 9.90 -5.44 5.58
N ASP A 116 9.72 -5.98 6.78
CA ASP A 116 9.02 -7.24 7.02
C ASP A 116 7.50 -7.12 6.84
N ALA A 117 6.92 -5.95 7.12
CA ALA A 117 5.52 -5.65 6.81
C ALA A 117 5.31 -5.55 5.30
N LEU A 118 6.20 -4.84 4.61
CA LEU A 118 6.14 -4.61 3.17
C LEU A 118 6.36 -5.91 2.38
N ASP A 119 7.25 -6.78 2.84
CA ASP A 119 7.48 -8.10 2.21
C ASP A 119 6.22 -8.98 2.25
N ARG A 120 5.51 -9.00 3.39
CA ARG A 120 4.21 -9.70 3.52
C ARG A 120 3.14 -9.07 2.64
N PHE A 121 3.04 -7.73 2.68
CA PHE A 121 2.09 -6.96 1.89
C PHE A 121 2.28 -7.19 0.38
N ALA A 122 3.53 -7.22 -0.10
CA ALA A 122 3.85 -7.45 -1.50
C ALA A 122 3.34 -8.81 -2.00
N GLN A 123 3.26 -9.84 -1.14
CA GLN A 123 2.80 -11.17 -1.54
C GLN A 123 1.33 -11.19 -1.98
N PHE A 124 0.50 -10.23 -1.54
CA PHE A 124 -0.88 -10.09 -1.98
C PHE A 124 -0.99 -9.94 -3.51
N PHE A 125 0.03 -9.36 -4.13
CA PHE A 125 0.09 -9.05 -5.55
C PHE A 125 0.96 -10.03 -6.35
N ILE A 126 1.47 -11.09 -5.71
CA ILE A 126 2.38 -12.06 -6.32
C ILE A 126 1.76 -13.46 -6.34
N ALA A 127 1.37 -13.98 -5.18
CA ALA A 127 0.88 -15.34 -5.02
C ALA A 127 -0.02 -15.49 -3.78
N PRO A 128 -1.22 -14.87 -3.80
CA PRO A 128 -2.24 -15.08 -2.77
C PRO A 128 -2.72 -16.54 -2.71
#